data_AF-A0AA51F6R2-F1
#
_entry.id   AF-A0AA51F6R2-F1
#
_cell.length_a   1.000
_cell.length_b   1.000
_cell.length_c   1.000
_cell.angle_alpha   90.00
_cell.angle_beta   90.00
_cell.angle_gamma   90.00
#
_symmetry.space_group_name_H-M   'P 1'
#
loop_
_entity.id
_entity.type
_entity.pdbx_description
1 polymer ?
#
loop_
_entity_poly.entity_id
_entity_poly.type
_entity_poly.pdbx_seq_one_letter_code
_entity_poly.pdbx_strand_id
1 'polypeptide(L)'
;VAAQESAALQILLEACLETEEDQTKPELMWSLREVRSIICSFLHQVFISEPSLAKLVHFQGYPRELLPVTVQGIPSMHICLDFIPELLSQASLEKQIFAVDLISHLSIQYALPKAMSIARLCVNTLSTLLSVLPSDLRLELFQPVLKSLVRICIAFPSLLEDITSLLLQLGRICESQASLGHCWNDTNILGEGAYVQSDVQNDTKV
;
A
#
# COMPACT_ATOMS: atom_id res chain seq x y z
N VAL A 1 7.47 22.60 -18.53
CA VAL A 1 7.85 23.06 -17.18
C VAL A 1 7.41 22.03 -16.14
N ALA A 2 6.11 21.83 -15.90
CA ALA A 2 5.60 20.84 -14.94
C ALA A 2 6.17 19.40 -15.08
N ALA A 3 6.35 18.88 -16.31
CA ALA A 3 6.91 17.54 -16.52
C ALA A 3 8.40 17.44 -16.13
N GLN A 4 9.16 18.53 -16.32
CA GLN A 4 10.57 18.59 -15.93
C GLN A 4 10.70 18.70 -14.40
N GLU A 5 9.83 19.50 -13.78
CA GLU A 5 9.77 19.61 -12.32
C GLU A 5 9.38 18.29 -11.69
N SER A 6 8.32 17.62 -12.18
CA SER A 6 7.96 16.30 -11.67
C SER A 6 9.09 15.28 -11.83
N ALA A 7 9.83 15.29 -12.94
CA ALA A 7 10.97 14.41 -13.13
C ALA A 7 12.09 14.68 -12.13
N ALA A 8 12.37 15.96 -11.82
CA ALA A 8 13.33 16.32 -10.79
C ALA A 8 12.89 15.82 -9.40
N LEU A 9 11.60 15.94 -9.06
CA LEU A 9 11.06 15.42 -7.80
C LEU A 9 11.15 13.89 -7.72
N GLN A 10 10.92 13.19 -8.83
CA GLN A 10 11.08 11.72 -8.89
C GLN A 10 12.52 11.29 -8.64
N ILE A 11 13.50 11.96 -9.27
CA ILE A 11 14.93 11.68 -9.04
C ILE A 11 15.29 11.88 -7.56
N LEU A 12 14.77 12.94 -6.93
CA LEU A 12 14.99 13.18 -5.51
C LEU A 12 14.33 12.11 -4.62
N LEU A 13 13.14 11.64 -4.97
CA LEU A 13 12.47 10.54 -4.27
C LEU A 13 13.26 9.24 -4.40
N GLU A 14 13.73 8.90 -5.60
CA GLU A 14 14.57 7.72 -5.85
C GLU A 14 15.89 7.77 -5.08
N ALA A 15 16.48 8.96 -4.92
CA ALA A 15 17.68 9.15 -4.08
C ALA A 15 17.44 8.88 -2.59
N CYS A 16 16.18 8.77 -2.15
CA CYS A 16 15.82 8.39 -0.79
C CYS A 16 15.72 6.87 -0.60
N LEU A 17 15.84 6.06 -1.66
CA LEU A 17 15.80 4.60 -1.56
C LEU A 17 16.99 4.08 -0.77
N GLU A 18 16.72 3.08 0.06
CA GLU A 18 17.76 2.38 0.80
C GLU A 18 18.42 1.34 -0.09
N THR A 19 19.74 1.36 -0.14
CA THR A 19 20.54 0.38 -0.89
C THR A 19 21.05 -0.73 0.03
N GLU A 20 21.52 -1.83 -0.55
CA GLU A 20 22.15 -2.92 0.22
C GLU A 20 23.41 -2.43 0.96
N GLU A 21 24.13 -1.46 0.39
CA GLU A 21 25.31 -0.88 1.03
C GLU A 21 24.95 -0.12 2.30
N ASP A 22 23.83 0.62 2.30
CA ASP A 22 23.33 1.37 3.46
C ASP A 22 23.02 0.45 4.65
N GLN A 23 22.56 -0.78 4.38
CA GLN A 23 22.26 -1.78 5.41
C GLN A 23 23.52 -2.37 6.04
N THR A 24 24.60 -2.50 5.26
CA THR A 24 25.85 -3.09 5.73
C THR A 24 26.73 -2.10 6.50
N LYS A 25 26.59 -0.80 6.25
CA LYS A 25 27.45 0.25 6.79
C LYS A 25 26.64 1.29 7.58
N PRO A 26 26.70 1.28 8.93
CA PRO A 26 25.93 2.21 9.76
C PRO A 26 26.10 3.67 9.36
N GLU A 27 27.33 4.11 9.02
CA GLU A 27 27.66 5.47 8.60
C GLU A 27 26.89 5.94 7.35
N LEU A 28 26.62 5.03 6.40
CA LEU A 28 25.83 5.34 5.22
C LEU A 28 24.35 5.47 5.59
N MET A 29 23.85 4.65 6.51
CA MET A 29 22.49 4.77 7.03
C MET A 29 22.23 6.13 7.69
N TRP A 30 23.18 6.67 8.46
CA TRP A 30 23.07 8.02 9.02
C TRP A 30 23.06 9.10 7.93
N SER A 31 23.96 8.97 6.97
CA SER A 31 24.04 9.89 5.81
C SER A 31 22.73 9.89 5.02
N LEU A 32 22.14 8.71 4.77
CA LEU A 32 20.86 8.56 4.09
C LEU A 32 19.71 9.23 4.87
N ARG A 33 19.72 9.15 6.21
CA ARG A 33 18.71 9.85 7.04
C ARG A 33 18.82 11.37 6.91
N GLU A 34 20.03 11.92 6.85
CA GLU A 34 20.25 13.35 6.63
C GLU A 34 19.78 13.76 5.23
N VAL A 35 20.14 13.00 4.20
CA VAL A 35 19.68 13.21 2.82
C VAL A 35 18.15 13.19 2.75
N ARG A 36 17.50 12.17 3.33
CA ARG A 36 16.03 12.07 3.41
C ARG A 36 15.41 13.29 4.08
N SER A 37 16.00 13.78 5.17
CA SER A 37 15.52 14.97 5.89
C SER A 37 15.55 16.23 5.01
N ILE A 38 16.66 16.44 4.31
CA ILE A 38 16.84 17.58 3.40
C ILE A 38 15.86 17.49 2.23
N ILE A 39 15.78 16.33 1.58
CA ILE A 39 14.88 16.11 0.44
C ILE A 39 13.43 16.28 0.85
N CYS A 40 12.99 15.68 1.96
CA CYS A 40 11.61 15.83 2.44
C CYS A 40 11.28 17.29 2.78
N SER A 41 12.21 18.02 3.39
CA SER A 41 12.03 19.45 3.68
C SER A 41 11.89 20.28 2.40
N PHE A 42 12.66 19.96 1.36
CA PHE A 42 12.54 20.59 0.05
C PHE A 42 11.19 20.27 -0.61
N LEU A 43 10.81 18.99 -0.69
CA LEU A 43 9.54 18.54 -1.25
C LEU A 43 8.35 19.19 -0.53
N HIS A 44 8.44 19.35 0.79
CA HIS A 44 7.44 20.05 1.58
C HIS A 44 7.21 21.49 1.08
N GLN A 45 8.27 22.26 0.86
CA GLN A 45 8.16 23.64 0.35
C GLN A 45 7.62 23.67 -1.08
N VAL A 46 8.04 22.72 -1.93
CA VAL A 46 7.52 22.60 -3.30
C VAL A 46 6.02 22.32 -3.27
N PHE A 47 5.55 21.37 -2.45
CA PHE A 47 4.13 21.03 -2.36
C PHE A 47 3.27 22.14 -1.76
N ILE A 48 3.81 22.98 -0.88
CA ILE A 48 3.14 24.20 -0.41
C ILE A 48 3.00 25.21 -1.55
N SER A 49 4.08 25.41 -2.30
CA SER A 49 4.14 26.42 -3.36
C SER A 49 3.30 26.02 -4.58
N GLU A 50 3.33 24.75 -4.94
CA GLU A 50 2.62 24.19 -6.09
C GLU A 50 1.99 22.81 -5.76
N PRO A 51 0.78 22.79 -5.17
CA PRO A 51 0.08 21.56 -4.79
C PRO A 51 -0.24 20.62 -5.98
N SER A 52 -0.35 21.16 -7.20
CA SER A 52 -0.56 20.38 -8.42
C SER A 52 0.60 19.43 -8.71
N LEU A 53 1.84 19.80 -8.37
CA LEU A 53 3.00 18.91 -8.50
C LEU A 53 2.92 17.72 -7.55
N ALA A 54 2.40 17.92 -6.33
CA ALA A 54 2.16 16.83 -5.39
C ALA A 54 1.21 15.80 -6.02
N LYS A 55 0.09 16.26 -6.58
CA LYS A 55 -0.85 15.38 -7.30
C LYS A 55 -0.16 14.69 -8.47
N LEU A 56 0.58 15.42 -9.31
CA LEU A 56 1.22 14.85 -10.50
C LEU A 56 2.21 13.73 -10.16
N VAL A 57 3.08 13.95 -9.16
CA VAL A 57 4.08 12.95 -8.72
C VAL A 57 3.39 11.69 -8.18
N HIS A 58 2.34 11.83 -7.36
CA HIS A 58 1.61 10.66 -6.84
C HIS A 58 0.81 9.92 -7.92
N PHE A 59 0.39 10.60 -8.99
CA PHE A 59 -0.27 9.98 -10.15
C PHE A 59 0.71 9.32 -11.12
N GLN A 60 1.96 9.78 -11.16
CA GLN A 60 3.07 9.12 -11.85
C GLN A 60 3.53 7.87 -11.08
N GLY A 61 3.44 7.92 -9.75
CA GLY A 61 3.87 6.84 -8.87
C GLY A 61 5.36 6.90 -8.56
N TYR A 62 5.75 6.23 -7.47
CA TYR A 62 7.12 6.01 -7.04
C TYR A 62 7.15 4.76 -6.13
N PRO A 63 8.32 4.17 -5.84
CA PRO A 63 8.41 2.96 -5.03
C PRO A 63 7.71 3.10 -3.66
N ARG A 64 6.86 2.13 -3.31
CA ARG A 64 5.98 2.19 -2.13
C ARG A 64 6.76 2.16 -0.81
N GLU A 65 8.00 1.69 -0.84
CA GLU A 65 8.98 1.69 0.25
C GLU A 65 9.28 3.12 0.75
N LEU A 66 9.08 4.13 -0.10
CA LEU A 66 9.25 5.54 0.24
C LEU A 66 8.02 6.16 0.91
N LEU A 67 6.87 5.48 0.94
CA LEU A 67 5.65 6.02 1.58
C LEU A 67 5.84 6.33 3.07
N PRO A 68 6.43 5.44 3.90
CA PRO A 68 6.71 5.77 5.30
C PRO A 68 7.61 7.01 5.44
N VAL A 69 8.63 7.12 4.58
CA VAL A 69 9.61 8.23 4.61
C VAL A 69 8.94 9.55 4.23
N THR A 70 8.22 9.57 3.11
CA THR A 70 7.56 10.77 2.57
C THR A 70 6.42 11.24 3.47
N VAL A 71 5.55 10.33 3.93
CA VAL A 71 4.41 10.69 4.80
C VAL A 71 4.89 11.23 6.15
N GLN A 72 5.94 10.67 6.74
CA GLN A 72 6.48 11.14 8.00
C GLN A 72 7.35 12.39 7.85
N GLY A 73 8.12 12.48 6.76
CA GLY A 73 9.12 13.53 6.55
C GLY A 73 8.57 14.81 5.92
N ILE A 74 7.42 14.76 5.24
CA ILE A 74 6.83 15.88 4.50
C ILE A 74 5.52 16.31 5.20
N PRO A 75 5.52 17.38 6.03
CA PRO A 75 4.34 17.77 6.81
C PRO A 75 3.09 18.12 5.98
N SER A 76 3.27 18.57 4.74
CA SER A 76 2.18 18.92 3.81
C SER A 76 1.51 17.71 3.15
N MET A 77 1.90 16.47 3.46
CA MET A 77 1.34 15.27 2.80
C MET A 77 -0.15 15.06 3.02
N HIS A 78 -0.74 15.69 4.05
CA HIS A 78 -2.19 15.67 4.28
C HIS A 78 -3.01 16.22 3.10
N ILE A 79 -2.43 17.06 2.22
CA ILE A 79 -3.09 17.52 0.99
C ILE A 79 -3.42 16.37 0.03
N CYS A 80 -2.70 15.24 0.13
CA CYS A 80 -2.94 14.07 -0.71
C CYS A 80 -4.33 13.46 -0.50
N LEU A 81 -4.94 13.68 0.66
CA LEU A 81 -6.32 13.28 0.94
C LEU A 81 -7.31 13.85 -0.08
N ASP A 82 -7.01 14.97 -0.74
CA ASP A 82 -7.90 15.60 -1.71
C ASP A 82 -8.04 14.80 -3.01
N PHE A 83 -6.97 14.10 -3.42
CA PHE A 83 -6.92 13.41 -4.72
C PHE A 83 -6.84 11.88 -4.61
N ILE A 84 -6.74 11.30 -3.41
CA ILE A 84 -6.80 9.84 -3.23
C ILE A 84 -8.07 9.21 -3.83
N PRO A 85 -9.28 9.79 -3.68
CA PRO A 85 -10.48 9.23 -4.33
C PRO A 85 -10.34 9.11 -5.86
N GLU A 86 -9.66 10.07 -6.48
CA GLU A 86 -9.39 10.07 -7.93
C GLU A 86 -8.28 9.07 -8.31
N LEU A 87 -7.34 8.80 -7.41
CA LEU A 87 -6.31 7.78 -7.60
C LEU A 87 -6.89 6.36 -7.47
N LEU A 88 -7.84 6.15 -6.54
CA LEU A 88 -8.59 4.91 -6.37
C LEU A 88 -9.50 4.60 -7.57
N SER A 89 -9.97 5.61 -8.30
CA SER A 89 -10.83 5.42 -9.47
C SER A 89 -10.05 5.16 -10.78
N GLN A 90 -8.72 5.15 -10.73
CA GLN A 90 -7.90 4.79 -11.89
C GLN A 90 -8.12 3.33 -12.28
N ALA A 91 -8.08 3.02 -13.58
CA ALA A 91 -8.24 1.65 -14.07
C ALA A 91 -7.02 0.74 -13.79
N SER A 92 -5.87 1.32 -13.48
CA SER A 92 -4.64 0.57 -13.17
C SER A 92 -4.66 0.07 -11.72
N LEU A 93 -4.47 -1.25 -11.54
CA LEU A 93 -4.33 -1.87 -10.23
C LEU A 93 -3.14 -1.30 -9.45
N GLU A 94 -2.02 -1.04 -10.12
CA GLU A 94 -0.84 -0.43 -9.49
C GLU A 94 -1.17 0.90 -8.82
N LYS A 95 -1.96 1.76 -9.49
CA LYS A 95 -2.40 3.05 -8.93
C LYS A 95 -3.37 2.87 -7.78
N GLN A 96 -4.27 1.89 -7.87
CA GLN A 96 -5.19 1.56 -6.78
C GLN A 96 -4.43 1.05 -5.55
N ILE A 97 -3.48 0.14 -5.73
CA ILE A 97 -2.60 -0.39 -4.67
C ILE A 97 -1.82 0.75 -4.03
N PHE A 98 -1.21 1.62 -4.84
CA PHE A 98 -0.49 2.79 -4.35
C PHE A 98 -1.41 3.73 -3.55
N ALA A 99 -2.64 3.97 -4.02
CA ALA A 99 -3.61 4.80 -3.31
C ALA A 99 -4.01 4.21 -1.95
N VAL A 100 -4.22 2.89 -1.89
CA VAL A 100 -4.54 2.15 -0.66
C VAL A 100 -3.37 2.23 0.33
N ASP A 101 -2.13 2.06 -0.14
CA ASP A 101 -0.95 2.19 0.69
C ASP A 101 -0.77 3.63 1.17
N LEU A 102 -0.98 4.63 0.32
CA LEU A 102 -0.88 6.04 0.69
C LEU A 102 -1.90 6.42 1.76
N ILE A 103 -3.20 6.12 1.57
CA ILE A 103 -4.22 6.45 2.57
C ILE A 103 -3.95 5.76 3.91
N SER A 104 -3.46 4.52 3.90
CA SER A 104 -3.20 3.80 5.14
C SER A 104 -2.04 4.39 5.96
N HIS A 105 -0.98 4.90 5.30
CA HIS A 105 0.09 5.65 5.99
C HIS A 105 -0.42 7.02 6.49
N LEU A 106 -1.17 7.74 5.65
CA LEU A 106 -1.77 9.02 6.05
C LEU A 106 -2.76 8.86 7.21
N SER A 107 -3.47 7.73 7.29
CA SER A 107 -4.42 7.45 8.37
C SER A 107 -3.73 7.33 9.72
N ILE A 108 -2.55 6.68 9.76
CA ILE A 108 -1.72 6.61 10.98
C ILE A 108 -1.16 7.98 11.34
N GLN A 109 -0.65 8.71 10.34
CA GLN A 109 0.02 10.00 10.56
C GLN A 109 -0.97 11.13 10.92
N TYR A 110 -2.16 11.10 10.32
CA TYR A 110 -3.17 12.16 10.40
C TYR A 110 -4.55 11.54 10.71
N ALA A 111 -4.85 11.38 12.00
CA ALA A 111 -6.15 10.91 12.48
C ALA A 111 -7.24 12.00 12.35
N LEU A 112 -7.58 12.34 11.10
CA LEU A 112 -8.57 13.36 10.75
C LEU A 112 -9.90 12.70 10.34
N PRO A 113 -11.07 13.33 10.61
CA PRO A 113 -12.36 12.84 10.13
C PRO A 113 -12.39 12.62 8.61
N LYS A 114 -11.74 13.51 7.86
CA LYS A 114 -11.59 13.40 6.41
C LYS A 114 -10.81 12.14 5.98
N ALA A 115 -9.68 11.86 6.66
CA ALA A 115 -8.89 10.65 6.39
C ALA A 115 -9.72 9.39 6.68
N MET A 116 -10.51 9.38 7.75
CA MET A 116 -11.44 8.28 8.05
C MET A 116 -12.50 8.08 6.97
N SER A 117 -13.11 9.16 6.46
CA SER A 117 -14.08 9.07 5.36
C SER A 117 -13.47 8.48 4.09
N ILE A 118 -12.23 8.87 3.77
CA ILE A 118 -11.51 8.35 2.60
C ILE A 118 -11.05 6.90 2.82
N ALA A 119 -10.62 6.54 4.03
CA ALA A 119 -10.31 5.16 4.38
C ALA A 119 -11.55 4.26 4.26
N ARG A 120 -12.72 4.73 4.69
CA ARG A 120 -13.99 4.02 4.47
C ARG A 120 -14.31 3.84 2.99
N LEU A 121 -14.14 4.90 2.18
CA LEU A 121 -14.28 4.81 0.72
C LEU A 121 -13.33 3.76 0.14
N CYS A 122 -12.07 3.75 0.57
CA CYS A 122 -11.07 2.76 0.15
C CYS A 122 -11.53 1.33 0.45
N VAL A 123 -12.04 1.05 1.66
CA VAL A 123 -12.57 -0.28 2.03
C VAL A 123 -13.77 -0.67 1.16
N ASN A 124 -14.68 0.27 0.88
CA ASN A 124 -15.83 0.02 -0.01
C ASN A 124 -15.40 -0.27 -1.45
N THR A 125 -14.40 0.46 -1.96
CA THR A 125 -13.81 0.22 -3.28
C THR A 125 -13.19 -1.17 -3.35
N LEU A 126 -12.40 -1.57 -2.35
CA LEU A 126 -11.82 -2.92 -2.28
C LEU A 126 -12.88 -4.01 -2.24
N SER A 127 -13.96 -3.82 -1.47
CA SER A 127 -15.09 -4.76 -1.41
C SER A 127 -15.80 -4.91 -2.77
N THR A 128 -15.92 -3.81 -3.50
CA THR A 128 -16.47 -3.81 -4.86
C THR A 128 -15.54 -4.55 -5.82
N LEU A 129 -14.24 -4.24 -5.78
CA LEU A 129 -13.21 -4.87 -6.60
C LEU A 129 -13.11 -6.37 -6.36
N LEU A 130 -13.24 -6.83 -5.11
CA LEU A 130 -13.29 -8.26 -4.78
C LEU A 130 -14.39 -8.99 -5.54
N SER A 131 -15.55 -8.33 -5.71
CA SER A 131 -16.73 -8.91 -6.35
C SER A 131 -16.64 -8.89 -7.88
N VAL A 132 -15.95 -7.92 -8.48
CA VAL A 132 -15.93 -7.72 -9.94
C VAL A 132 -14.63 -8.16 -10.61
N LEU A 133 -13.52 -8.23 -9.88
CA LEU A 133 -12.24 -8.60 -10.47
C LEU A 133 -12.19 -10.09 -10.83
N PRO A 134 -11.57 -10.44 -11.98
CA PRO A 134 -11.19 -11.81 -12.31
C PRO A 134 -10.30 -12.42 -11.22
N SER A 135 -10.35 -13.75 -11.09
CA SER A 135 -9.58 -14.52 -10.12
C SER A 135 -8.10 -14.16 -10.10
N ASP A 136 -7.47 -14.07 -11.29
CA ASP A 136 -6.03 -13.89 -11.44
C ASP A 136 -5.55 -12.51 -10.92
N LEU A 137 -6.41 -11.49 -11.04
CA LEU A 137 -6.10 -10.11 -10.62
C LEU A 137 -6.36 -9.87 -9.12
N ARG A 138 -7.11 -10.75 -8.46
CA ARG A 138 -7.40 -10.60 -7.02
C ARG A 138 -6.14 -10.77 -6.18
N LEU A 139 -5.26 -11.70 -6.55
CA LEU A 139 -3.99 -11.91 -5.84
C LEU A 139 -3.11 -10.68 -5.95
N GLU A 140 -2.94 -10.18 -7.17
CA GLU A 140 -2.16 -8.98 -7.48
C GLU A 140 -2.61 -7.76 -6.67
N LEU A 141 -3.93 -7.57 -6.51
CA LEU A 141 -4.48 -6.47 -5.71
C LEU A 141 -4.39 -6.73 -4.20
N PHE A 142 -4.87 -7.87 -3.72
CA PHE A 142 -5.10 -8.06 -2.28
C PHE A 142 -3.82 -8.40 -1.52
N GLN A 143 -2.88 -9.15 -2.10
CA GLN A 143 -1.62 -9.51 -1.44
C GLN A 143 -0.86 -8.28 -0.90
N PRO A 144 -0.59 -7.22 -1.69
CA PRO A 144 0.08 -6.03 -1.18
C PRO A 144 -0.78 -5.20 -0.20
N VAL A 145 -2.11 -5.22 -0.37
CA VAL A 145 -3.06 -4.37 0.37
C VAL A 145 -3.31 -4.85 1.81
N LEU A 146 -3.06 -6.12 2.13
CA LEU A 146 -3.33 -6.67 3.48
C LEU A 146 -2.66 -5.85 4.60
N LYS A 147 -1.40 -5.44 4.42
CA LYS A 147 -0.69 -4.62 5.43
C LYS A 147 -1.33 -3.25 5.60
N SER A 148 -1.90 -2.70 4.54
CA SER A 148 -2.57 -1.40 4.53
C SER A 148 -3.91 -1.45 5.27
N LEU A 149 -4.65 -2.55 5.16
CA LEU A 149 -5.86 -2.78 5.96
C LEU A 149 -5.56 -2.80 7.47
N VAL A 150 -4.45 -3.43 7.88
CA VAL A 150 -4.03 -3.43 9.30
C VAL A 150 -3.76 -2.01 9.79
N ARG A 151 -3.01 -1.21 9.01
CA ARG A 151 -2.75 0.20 9.36
C ARG A 151 -4.04 1.02 9.47
N ILE A 152 -5.01 0.79 8.58
CA ILE A 152 -6.33 1.45 8.65
C ILE A 152 -7.07 1.05 9.93
N CYS A 153 -7.09 -0.23 10.31
CA CYS A 153 -7.70 -0.68 11.57
C CYS A 153 -7.06 -0.04 12.80
N ILE A 154 -5.74 0.10 12.81
CA ILE A 154 -5.00 0.74 13.91
C ILE A 154 -5.38 2.23 14.01
N ALA A 155 -5.47 2.93 12.88
CA ALA A 155 -5.85 4.35 12.85
C ALA A 155 -7.33 4.56 13.20
N PHE A 156 -8.22 3.72 12.68
CA PHE A 156 -9.68 3.88 12.76
C PHE A 156 -10.37 2.59 13.20
N PRO A 157 -10.45 2.31 14.52
CA PRO A 157 -11.08 1.11 15.05
C PRO A 157 -12.54 0.89 14.60
N SER A 158 -13.25 1.98 14.27
CA SER A 158 -14.62 1.95 13.73
C SER A 158 -14.77 1.29 12.35
N LEU A 159 -13.67 1.00 11.66
CA LEU A 159 -13.67 0.28 10.38
C LEU A 159 -13.36 -1.21 10.53
N LEU A 160 -13.11 -1.68 11.76
CA LEU A 160 -12.68 -3.05 12.03
C LEU A 160 -13.69 -4.08 11.53
N GLU A 161 -14.97 -3.91 11.83
CA GLU A 161 -16.02 -4.85 11.39
C GLU A 161 -16.12 -4.95 9.85
N ASP A 162 -16.09 -3.80 9.17
CA ASP A 162 -16.14 -3.72 7.70
C ASP A 162 -14.93 -4.45 7.07
N ILE A 163 -13.73 -4.22 7.62
CA ILE A 163 -12.48 -4.84 7.14
C ILE A 163 -12.46 -6.34 7.45
N THR A 164 -12.91 -6.76 8.63
CA THR A 164 -13.03 -8.20 8.97
C THR A 164 -14.01 -8.89 8.04
N SER A 165 -15.16 -8.28 7.73
CA SER A 165 -16.13 -8.82 6.77
C SER A 165 -15.51 -9.01 5.38
N LEU A 166 -14.77 -8.01 4.90
CA LEU A 166 -14.01 -8.07 3.64
C LEU A 166 -12.99 -9.22 3.63
N LEU A 167 -12.20 -9.37 4.69
CA LEU A 167 -11.21 -10.44 4.80
C LEU A 167 -11.85 -11.83 4.86
N LEU A 168 -12.98 -11.97 5.54
CA LEU A 168 -13.74 -13.22 5.57
C LEU A 168 -14.33 -13.55 4.19
N GLN A 169 -14.80 -12.55 3.44
CA GLN A 169 -15.25 -12.74 2.06
C GLN A 169 -14.11 -13.20 1.16
N LEU A 170 -12.95 -12.55 1.24
CA LEU A 170 -11.74 -12.96 0.52
C LEU A 170 -11.36 -14.40 0.86
N GLY A 171 -11.35 -14.77 2.15
CA GLY A 171 -11.05 -16.13 2.61
C GLY A 171 -11.96 -17.19 2.01
N ARG A 172 -13.28 -16.95 1.99
CA ARG A 172 -14.25 -17.86 1.36
C ARG A 172 -14.04 -18.02 -0.15
N ILE A 173 -13.66 -16.95 -0.84
CA ILE A 173 -13.34 -16.99 -2.27
C ILE A 173 -12.09 -17.85 -2.50
N CYS A 174 -11.05 -17.65 -1.70
CA CYS A 174 -9.82 -18.44 -1.79
C CYS A 174 -10.08 -19.94 -1.51
N GLU A 175 -10.88 -20.26 -0.49
CA GLU A 175 -11.28 -21.65 -0.17
C GLU A 175 -12.04 -22.29 -1.33
N SER A 176 -13.01 -21.57 -1.90
CA SER A 176 -13.75 -22.04 -3.07
C SER A 176 -12.84 -22.30 -4.27
N GLN A 177 -11.87 -21.43 -4.53
CA GLN A 177 -10.94 -21.61 -5.65
C GLN A 177 -9.96 -22.77 -5.43
N ALA A 178 -9.46 -22.94 -4.21
CA ALA A 178 -8.62 -24.08 -3.85
C ALA A 178 -9.36 -25.41 -4.05
N SER A 179 -10.66 -25.47 -3.71
CA SER A 179 -11.49 -26.67 -3.92
C SER A 179 -11.67 -27.05 -5.40
N LEU A 180 -11.57 -26.07 -6.31
CA LEU A 180 -11.68 -26.25 -7.75
C LEU A 180 -10.33 -26.58 -8.42
N GLY A 181 -9.26 -26.74 -7.64
CA GLY A 181 -7.90 -26.94 -8.17
C GLY A 181 -7.24 -25.67 -8.70
N HIS A 182 -7.90 -24.50 -8.59
CA HIS A 182 -7.27 -23.19 -8.81
C HIS A 182 -6.50 -22.80 -7.56
N CYS A 183 -5.35 -23.45 -7.33
CA CYS A 183 -4.44 -23.01 -6.30
C CYS A 183 -3.76 -21.73 -6.78
N TRP A 184 -3.82 -20.67 -5.98
CA TRP A 184 -3.10 -19.40 -6.21
C TRP A 184 -1.57 -19.55 -6.23
N ASN A 185 -1.08 -20.79 -6.16
CA ASN A 185 0.30 -21.18 -5.94
C ASN A 185 1.05 -21.55 -7.24
N ASP A 186 0.38 -21.52 -8.41
CA ASP A 186 1.05 -21.76 -9.70
C ASP A 186 2.02 -20.63 -10.09
N THR A 187 1.97 -19.49 -9.40
CA THR A 187 3.07 -18.51 -9.35
C THR A 187 3.93 -18.80 -8.14
N ASN A 188 5.01 -19.58 -8.31
CA ASN A 188 6.11 -19.86 -7.36
C ASN A 188 6.15 -18.92 -6.13
N ILE A 189 5.40 -19.27 -5.07
CA ILE A 189 5.71 -18.79 -3.72
C ILE A 189 6.90 -19.65 -3.27
N LEU A 190 8.10 -19.09 -3.40
CA LEU A 190 9.38 -19.65 -2.94
C LEU A 190 9.49 -19.69 -1.39
N GLY A 191 8.40 -20.04 -0.71
CA GLY A 191 8.35 -20.16 0.74
C GLY A 191 7.80 -21.52 1.13
N GLU A 192 8.68 -22.41 1.58
CA GLU A 192 8.31 -23.56 2.41
C GLU A 192 7.46 -23.06 3.58
N GLY A 193 6.14 -23.27 3.56
CA GLY A 193 5.29 -22.88 4.69
C GLY A 193 3.80 -22.72 4.44
N ALA A 194 3.31 -22.83 3.20
CA ALA A 194 1.90 -22.55 2.91
C ALA A 194 0.91 -23.70 3.23
N TYR A 195 1.38 -24.88 3.64
CA TYR A 195 0.51 -25.99 4.03
C TYR A 195 0.66 -26.30 5.52
N VAL A 196 -0.40 -26.07 6.29
CA VAL A 196 -0.62 -26.82 7.54
C VAL A 196 -0.97 -28.24 7.10
N GLN A 197 -0.09 -29.20 7.38
CA GLN A 197 -0.38 -30.62 7.15
C GLN A 197 -1.64 -30.98 7.95
N SER A 198 -2.70 -31.37 7.25
CA SER A 198 -3.83 -32.05 7.87
C SER A 198 -3.35 -33.41 8.35
N ASP A 199 -3.49 -33.68 9.65
CA ASP A 199 -3.17 -34.97 10.26
C ASP A 199 -3.87 -36.10 9.49
N VAL A 200 -3.08 -36.99 8.91
CA VAL A 200 -3.57 -38.21 8.29
C VAL A 200 -4.15 -39.08 9.40
N GLN A 201 -5.46 -39.29 9.33
CA GLN A 201 -6.19 -40.17 10.22
C GLN A 201 -5.67 -41.61 10.06
N ASN A 202 -5.00 -42.12 11.09
CA ASN A 202 -4.48 -43.49 11.12
C ASN A 202 -5.64 -44.49 11.04
N ASP A 203 -5.77 -45.17 9.91
CA ASP A 203 -6.61 -46.36 9.76
C ASP A 203 -5.97 -47.50 10.58
N THR A 204 -6.45 -47.70 11.81
CA THR A 204 -6.22 -48.93 12.57
C THR A 204 -6.99 -50.06 11.88
N LYS A 205 -6.28 -50.94 11.17
CA LYS A 205 -6.81 -52.28 10.83
C LYS A 205 -6.23 -53.32 11.76
N VAL A 206 -7.15 -54.02 12.42
CA VAL A 206 -7.00 -55.29 13.12
C VAL A 206 -6.42 -56.36 12.20
#